data_AF-A0A9E6F4H2-F1
#
_entry.id   AF-A0A9E6F4H2-F1
#
_cell.length_a   1.000
_cell.length_b   1.000
_cell.length_c   1.000
_cell.angle_alpha   90.00
_cell.angle_beta   90.00
_cell.angle_gamma   90.00
#
_symmetry.space_group_name_H-M   'P 1'
#
loop_
_entity.id
_entity.type
_entity.pdbx_description
1 polymer ?
#
loop_
_entity_poly.entity_id
_entity_poly.type
_entity_poly.pdbx_seq_one_letter_code
_entity_poly.pdbx_strand_id
1 'polypeptide(L)' 'MKQHSDVAMTVLCGHTHSAGACQILPNLKVTTGCTEYGAPQVQQIVEIK' A
#
# COMPACT_ATOMS: atom_id res chain seq x y z
N MET A 1 -11.60 9.82 -0.47
CA MET A 1 -11.75 9.28 -1.85
C MET A 1 -13.17 9.07 -2.32
N LYS A 2 -14.16 8.72 -1.48
CA LYS A 2 -15.57 8.67 -1.94
C LYS A 2 -16.08 10.01 -2.52
N GLN A 3 -15.74 11.13 -1.88
CA GLN A 3 -16.10 12.49 -2.35
C GLN A 3 -15.15 13.04 -3.42
N HIS A 4 -14.07 12.31 -3.76
CA HIS A 4 -13.06 12.67 -4.75
C HIS A 4 -12.79 11.46 -5.63
N SER A 5 -13.83 10.96 -6.30
CA SER A 5 -13.77 9.69 -7.06
C SER A 5 -12.83 9.74 -8.27
N ASP A 6 -12.52 10.94 -8.73
CA ASP A 6 -11.60 11.27 -9.81
C ASP A 6 -10.13 11.21 -9.40
N VAL A 7 -9.83 11.28 -8.10
CA VAL A 7 -8.45 11.20 -7.59
C VAL A 7 -8.14 9.75 -7.22
N ALA A 8 -7.05 9.21 -7.77
CA ALA A 8 -6.52 7.90 -7.38
C ALA A 8 -5.51 8.04 -6.24
N MET A 9 -5.65 7.21 -5.21
CA MET A 9 -4.75 7.22 -4.05
C MET A 9 -4.31 5.79 -3.70
N THR A 10 -3.00 5.61 -3.56
CA THR A 10 -2.40 4.37 -3.04
C THR A 10 -1.72 4.67 -1.70
N VAL A 11 -2.14 3.97 -0.65
CA VAL A 11 -1.53 4.07 0.68
C VAL A 11 -0.56 2.91 0.87
N LEU A 12 0.69 3.23 1.19
CA LEU A 12 1.74 2.28 1.47
C LEU A 12 2.06 2.35 2.97
N CYS A 13 1.83 1.27 3.70
CA CYS A 13 2.13 1.19 5.14
C CYS A 13 2.96 -0.06 5.46
N GLY A 14 3.71 -0.02 6.56
CA GLY A 14 4.45 -1.17 7.05
C GLY A 14 3.67 -1.94 8.11
N HIS A 15 3.85 -3.26 8.15
CA HIS A 15 3.44 -4.11 9.25
C HIS A 15 4.57 -5.08 9.57
N THR A 16 4.95 -5.22 10.83
CA THR A 16 6.08 -6.08 11.19
C THR A 16 5.82 -7.57 10.91
N HIS A 17 4.57 -8.02 10.91
CA HIS A 17 4.29 -9.47 10.90
C HIS A 17 3.46 -9.97 9.72
N SER A 18 2.87 -9.09 8.91
CA SER A 18 2.05 -9.54 7.78
C SER A 18 2.05 -8.54 6.64
N ALA A 19 2.25 -9.08 5.43
CA ALA A 19 1.98 -8.34 4.21
C ALA A 19 0.50 -8.46 3.85
N GLY A 20 -0.01 -7.49 3.10
CA GLY A 20 -1.38 -7.53 2.63
C GLY A 20 -1.67 -6.47 1.59
N ALA A 21 -2.73 -6.67 0.82
CA ALA A 21 -3.27 -5.67 -0.07
C ALA A 21 -4.80 -5.66 0.05
N CYS A 22 -5.37 -4.47 0.09
CA CYS A 22 -6.81 -4.30 0.15
C CYS A 22 -7.26 -3.18 -0.78
N GLN A 23 -8.28 -3.46 -1.59
CA GLN A 23 -8.98 -2.45 -2.36
C GLN A 23 -10.15 -1.93 -1.52
N ILE A 24 -10.01 -0.75 -0.94
CA ILE A 24 -11.03 -0.18 -0.03
C ILE A 24 -12.17 0.46 -0.83
N LEU A 25 -11.84 1.16 -1.90
CA LEU A 25 -12.76 1.78 -2.87
C LEU A 25 -12.16 1.68 -4.27
N PRO A 26 -12.91 1.85 -5.36
CA PRO A 26 -12.34 1.80 -6.72
C PRO A 26 -11.11 2.70 -6.94
N ASN A 27 -11.04 3.84 -6.24
CA ASN A 27 -9.96 4.82 -6.33
C ASN A 27 -9.04 4.86 -5.09
N LEU A 28 -9.15 3.90 -4.16
CA LEU A 28 -8.33 3.83 -2.95
C LEU A 28 -7.83 2.40 -2.70
N LYS A 29 -6.52 2.21 -2.91
CA LYS A 29 -5.81 0.96 -2.63
C LYS A 29 -4.90 1.14 -1.42
N VAL A 30 -4.84 0.11 -0.57
CA VAL A 30 -3.90 0.05 0.55
C VAL A 30 -3.01 -1.18 0.35
N THR A 31 -1.71 -1.01 0.55
CA THR A 31 -0.75 -2.12 0.58
C THR A 31 0.11 -2.04 1.82
N THR A 32 0.14 -3.14 2.55
CA THR A 32 0.90 -3.34 3.77
C THR A 32 2.11 -4.20 3.44
N GLY A 33 3.32 -3.68 3.64
CA GLY A 33 4.56 -4.45 3.50
C GLY A 33 4.91 -5.20 4.78
N CYS A 34 5.64 -6.31 4.67
CA CYS A 34 6.19 -7.03 5.83
C CYS A 34 7.70 -6.84 5.95
N THR A 35 8.21 -6.99 7.18
CA THR A 35 9.66 -7.00 7.42
C THR A 35 9.98 -7.84 8.64
N GLU A 36 11.11 -8.53 8.62
CA GLU A 36 11.66 -9.15 9.82
C GLU A 36 12.67 -8.21 10.48
N TYR A 37 12.85 -8.33 11.79
CA TYR A 37 13.83 -7.52 12.51
C TYR A 37 15.25 -7.78 11.98
N GLY A 38 15.96 -6.71 11.61
CA GLY A 38 17.31 -6.80 11.05
C GLY A 38 17.36 -7.23 9.58
N ALA A 39 16.22 -7.51 8.95
CA ALA A 39 16.12 -7.92 7.55
C ALA A 39 15.13 -7.02 6.78
N PRO A 40 15.49 -5.74 6.50
CA PRO A 40 14.67 -4.87 5.68
C PRO A 40 14.56 -5.43 4.25
N GLN A 41 13.37 -5.33 3.66
CA GLN A 41 13.08 -5.87 2.33
C GLN A 41 12.37 -4.85 1.44
N VAL A 42 12.75 -4.82 0.16
CA VAL A 42 12.03 -4.07 -0.87
C VAL A 42 10.68 -4.75 -1.11
N GLN A 43 9.59 -4.00 -0.96
CA GLN A 43 8.24 -4.56 -1.04
C GLN A 43 7.69 -4.58 -2.47
N GLN A 44 7.83 -3.47 -3.19
CA GLN A 44 7.40 -3.33 -4.59
C GLN A 44 8.04 -2.09 -5.22
N ILE A 45 8.17 -2.10 -6.55
CA ILE A 45 8.46 -0.89 -7.33
C ILE A 45 7.14 -0.16 -7.57
N VAL A 46 7.12 1.14 -7.29
CA VAL A 46 5.98 2.00 -7.60
C VAL A 46 6.39 2.94 -8.72
N GLU A 47 5.72 2.82 -9.85
CA GLU A 47 5.89 3.74 -10.96
C GLU A 47 4.98 4.96 -10.76
N ILE A 48 5.58 6.15 -10.80
CA ILE A 48 4.85 7.42 -10.79
C ILE A 48 5.01 8.02 -12.18
N LYS A 49 3.88 8.39 -12.79
CA LYS A 49 3.82 9.05 -14.09
C LYS A 49 3.72 10.56 -13.93
#